data_AF-A0A6P0XN98-F1
#
_entry.id   AF-A0A6P0XN98-F1
#
_cell.length_a   1.000
_cell.length_b   1.000
_cell.length_c   1.000
_cell.angle_alpha   90.00
_cell.angle_beta   90.00
_cell.angle_gamma   90.00
#
_symmetry.space_group_name_H-M   'P 1'
#
loop_
_entity.id
_entity.type
_entity.pdbx_description
1 polymer ?
#
loop_
_entity_poly.entity_id
_entity_poly.type
_entity_poly.pdbx_seq_one_letter_code
_entity_poly.pdbx_strand_id
1 'polypeptide(L)' 'MNGDELIQRYQAGERDFSGVVLEHLALSNISLEEINLSSVNLESSELQNVNLHNANLSHVDLEGISW' A
#
# COMPACT_ATOMS: atom_id res chain seq x y z
N MET A 1 -2.63 -7.70 -7.08
CA MET A 1 -2.75 -8.32 -5.75
C MET A 1 -3.91 -7.66 -5.03
N ASN A 2 -4.70 -8.37 -4.22
CA ASN A 2 -5.81 -7.76 -3.48
C ASN A 2 -5.38 -7.31 -2.08
N GLY A 3 -6.28 -6.62 -1.35
CA GLY A 3 -5.99 -6.09 -0.02
C GLY A 3 -5.67 -7.18 1.00
N ASP A 4 -6.42 -8.29 0.99
CA ASP A 4 -6.21 -9.41 1.92
C ASP A 4 -4.83 -10.06 1.71
N GLU A 5 -4.43 -10.25 0.46
CA GLU A 5 -3.13 -10.82 0.09
C GLU A 5 -1.97 -9.90 0.48
N LEU A 6 -2.11 -8.58 0.27
CA LEU A 6 -1.15 -7.57 0.77
C LEU A 6 -0.97 -7.71 2.28
N ILE A 7 -2.09 -7.76 3.02
CA ILE A 7 -2.09 -7.84 4.49
C ILE A 7 -1.43 -9.12 4.96
N GLN A 8 -1.77 -10.27 4.36
CA GLN A 8 -1.20 -11.56 4.74
C GLN A 8 0.31 -11.59 4.53
N ARG A 9 0.80 -11.10 3.38
CA ARG A 9 2.24 -11.04 3.08
C ARG A 9 2.97 -10.09 4.02
N TYR A 10 2.39 -8.92 4.29
CA TYR A 10 2.94 -7.96 5.24
C TYR A 10 3.03 -8.56 6.66
N GLN A 11 1.98 -9.28 7.10
CA GLN A 11 1.97 -9.99 8.38
C GLN A 11 2.99 -11.15 8.44
N ALA A 12 3.31 -11.76 7.30
CA ALA A 12 4.36 -12.78 7.19
C ALA A 12 5.79 -12.19 7.26
N GLY A 13 5.92 -10.87 7.37
CA GLY A 13 7.21 -10.17 7.47
C GLY A 13 7.71 -9.61 6.15
N GLU A 14 6.97 -9.77 5.07
CA GLU A 14 7.32 -9.12 3.80
C GLU A 14 7.16 -7.61 3.92
N ARG A 15 8.14 -6.88 3.40
CA ARG A 15 8.13 -5.40 3.38
C ARG A 15 8.32 -4.84 1.98
N ASP A 16 8.83 -5.62 1.05
CA ASP A 16 9.06 -5.17 -0.32
C ASP A 16 7.89 -5.50 -1.22
N PHE A 17 7.12 -4.47 -1.54
CA PHE A 17 6.01 -4.50 -2.48
C PHE A 17 6.27 -3.55 -3.65
N SER A 18 7.54 -3.23 -3.91
CA SER A 18 7.90 -2.30 -4.98
C SER A 18 7.51 -2.84 -6.37
N GLY A 19 7.03 -1.95 -7.24
CA GLY A 19 6.65 -2.26 -8.61
C GLY A 19 5.44 -3.18 -8.77
N VAL A 20 4.72 -3.51 -7.69
CA VAL A 20 3.51 -4.33 -7.78
C VAL A 20 2.30 -3.48 -8.17
N VAL A 21 1.28 -4.12 -8.75
CA VAL A 21 0.00 -3.48 -9.08
C VAL A 21 -0.97 -3.66 -7.92
N LEU A 22 -1.37 -2.54 -7.31
CA LEU A 22 -2.24 -2.42 -6.14
C LEU A 22 -3.38 -1.43 -6.40
N GLU A 23 -4.01 -1.56 -7.55
CA GLU A 23 -5.16 -0.76 -7.96
C GLU A 23 -6.42 -1.21 -7.21
N HIS A 24 -7.35 -0.27 -6.98
CA HIS A 24 -8.67 -0.52 -6.39
C HIS A 24 -8.63 -1.18 -4.99
N LEU A 25 -7.61 -0.89 -4.18
CA LEU A 25 -7.55 -1.38 -2.81
C LEU A 25 -8.50 -0.60 -1.91
N ALA A 26 -9.17 -1.30 -1.00
CA ALA A 26 -9.90 -0.68 0.10
C ALA A 26 -9.26 -1.15 1.42
N LEU A 27 -8.38 -0.33 1.97
CA LEU A 27 -7.70 -0.57 3.24
C LEU A 27 -8.21 0.44 4.27
N SER A 28 -8.54 -0.06 5.47
CA SER A 28 -8.96 0.82 6.55
C SER A 28 -8.39 0.40 7.90
N ASN A 29 -7.97 1.39 8.70
CA ASN A 29 -7.53 1.22 10.09
C ASN A 29 -6.42 0.17 10.28
N ILE A 30 -5.39 0.21 9.42
CA ILE A 30 -4.26 -0.73 9.44
C ILE A 30 -2.92 0.00 9.53
N SER A 31 -1.92 -0.63 10.15
CA SER A 31 -0.53 -0.17 10.10
C SER A 31 0.28 -0.95 9.06
N LEU A 32 0.86 -0.21 8.11
CA LEU A 32 1.81 -0.66 7.10
C LEU A 32 3.15 0.09 7.26
N GLU A 33 3.61 0.21 8.50
CA GLU A 33 4.89 0.85 8.83
C GLU A 33 6.07 0.22 8.08
N GLU A 34 6.99 1.06 7.60
CA GLU A 34 8.21 0.66 6.90
C GLU A 34 7.97 -0.14 5.60
N ILE A 35 6.75 -0.15 5.07
CA ILE A 35 6.44 -0.83 3.81
C ILE A 35 7.13 -0.13 2.63
N ASN A 36 7.73 -0.90 1.72
CA ASN A 36 8.22 -0.39 0.45
C ASN A 36 7.15 -0.55 -0.63
N LEU A 37 6.49 0.54 -0.98
CA LEU A 37 5.50 0.65 -2.05
C LEU A 37 6.07 1.44 -3.24
N SER A 38 7.39 1.53 -3.39
CA SER A 38 7.97 2.34 -4.47
C SER A 38 7.58 1.82 -5.86
N SER A 39 7.32 2.73 -6.80
CA SER A 39 6.87 2.43 -8.17
C SER A 39 5.59 1.58 -8.27
N VAL A 40 4.76 1.57 -7.22
CA VAL A 40 3.46 0.89 -7.22
C VAL A 40 2.41 1.74 -7.92
N ASN A 41 1.48 1.10 -8.63
CA ASN A 41 0.22 1.74 -9.03
C ASN A 41 -0.83 1.54 -7.94
N LEU A 42 -1.31 2.64 -7.35
CA LEU A 42 -2.38 2.69 -6.33
C LEU A 42 -3.68 3.31 -6.86
N GLU A 43 -3.84 3.44 -8.18
CA GLU A 43 -5.00 4.07 -8.82
C GLU A 43 -6.33 3.59 -8.20
N SER A 44 -7.21 4.56 -7.91
CA SER A 44 -8.53 4.34 -7.33
C SER A 44 -8.53 3.54 -6.01
N SER A 45 -7.44 3.59 -5.24
CA SER A 45 -7.38 2.98 -3.90
C SER A 45 -7.85 3.93 -2.80
N GLU A 46 -8.53 3.36 -1.81
CA GLU A 46 -9.02 3.99 -0.60
C GLU A 46 -8.17 3.51 0.59
N LEU A 47 -7.42 4.43 1.22
CA LEU A 47 -6.45 4.17 2.29
C LEU A 47 -6.83 4.88 3.60
N GLN A 48 -8.03 4.60 4.10
CA GLN A 48 -8.61 5.30 5.26
C GLN A 48 -7.92 4.94 6.59
N ASN A 49 -7.35 5.91 7.30
CA ASN A 49 -6.63 5.67 8.58
C ASN A 49 -5.51 4.61 8.47
N VAL A 50 -4.77 4.60 7.35
CA VAL A 50 -3.62 3.70 7.17
C VAL A 50 -2.34 4.37 7.71
N ASN A 51 -1.66 3.72 8.66
CA ASN A 51 -0.36 4.20 9.14
C ASN A 51 0.74 3.79 8.16
N LEU A 52 1.31 4.77 7.46
CA LEU A 52 2.42 4.62 6.53
C LEU A 52 3.71 5.26 7.06
N HIS A 53 3.89 5.31 8.39
CA HIS A 53 5.12 5.83 8.98
C HIS A 53 6.34 5.07 8.43
N ASN A 54 7.34 5.83 7.96
CA ASN A 54 8.54 5.33 7.26
C ASN A 54 8.29 4.50 5.99
N ALA A 55 7.09 4.54 5.40
CA ALA A 55 6.84 3.87 4.12
C ALA A 55 7.63 4.53 2.97
N ASN A 56 8.12 3.72 2.04
CA ASN A 56 8.71 4.21 0.80
C ASN A 56 7.62 4.30 -0.29
N LEU A 57 7.21 5.52 -0.62
CA LEU A 57 6.25 5.85 -1.67
C LEU A 57 6.91 6.51 -2.90
N SER A 58 8.22 6.32 -3.08
CA SER A 58 8.95 6.91 -4.20
C SER A 58 8.37 6.42 -5.53
N HIS A 59 8.14 7.34 -6.47
CA HIS A 59 7.60 7.03 -7.80
C HIS A 59 6.18 6.41 -7.81
N VAL A 60 5.44 6.52 -6.71
CA VAL A 60 4.02 6.19 -6.70
C VAL A 60 3.24 7.37 -7.29
N ASP A 61 2.33 7.06 -8.21
CA ASP A 61 1.33 8.04 -8.64
C ASP A 61 0.25 8.13 -7.55
N LEU A 62 0.16 9.30 -6.89
CA LEU A 62 -0.80 9.57 -5.84
C LEU A 62 -2.07 10.26 -6.35
N GLU A 63 -2.15 10.52 -7.67
CA GLU A 63 -3.34 11.10 -8.28
C GLU A 63 -4.53 10.14 -8.15
N GLY A 64 -5.64 10.61 -7.58
CA GLY A 64 -6.85 9.80 -7.40
C GLY A 64 -6.86 8.86 -6.19
N ILE A 65 -5.85 8.89 -5.32
CA ILE A 65 -5.90 8.17 -4.04
C ILE A 65 -6.76 8.94 -3.03
N SER A 66 -7.65 8.23 -2.34
CA SER A 66 -8.39 8.77 -1.19
C SER A 66 -7.75 8.32 0.12
N TRP A 67 -7.22 9.25 0.89
CA TRP A 67 -6.58 9.03 2.21
C TRP A 67 -7.58 9.01 3.36
#